data_AF-A0A1H2LHA8-F1
#
_entry.id   AF-A0A1H2LHA8-F1
#
_cell.length_a   1.000
_cell.length_b   1.000
_cell.length_c   1.000
_cell.angle_alpha   90.00
_cell.angle_beta   90.00
_cell.angle_gamma   90.00
#
_symmetry.space_group_name_H-M   'P 1'
#
loop_
_entity.id
_entity.type
_entity.pdbx_description
1 polymer ?
#
loop_
_entity_poly.entity_id
_entity_poly.type
_entity_poly.pdbx_seq_one_letter_code
_entity_poly.pdbx_strand_id
1 'polypeptide(L)'
;MIIWSRWGILVFVCIGLGIGTGALLDALVFRDRADTAFGMFVGIGLMAAAVYTYLLDRFVLTPHLDKPQQQFMLEPLPQRVGNQTHRPVPVIHPQTGRPVYVQPRSSLFFVPVRYWPYVLGGIGVLVTVVNAIGLIARG
;
A
#
# COMPACT_ATOMS: atom_id res chain seq x y z
N MET A 1 -3.02 0.54 19.17
CA MET A 1 -3.63 0.78 17.84
C MET A 1 -2.64 0.34 16.78
N ILE A 2 -3.00 -0.61 15.93
CA ILE A 2 -2.16 -0.95 14.77
C ILE A 2 -2.53 0.03 13.67
N ILE A 3 -1.54 0.76 13.15
CA ILE A 3 -1.71 1.80 12.12
C ILE A 3 -1.89 1.21 10.71
N TRP A 4 -1.71 -0.10 10.51
CA TRP A 4 -1.85 -0.80 9.24
C TRP A 4 -2.80 -1.99 9.33
N SER A 5 -3.44 -2.36 8.22
CA SER A 5 -4.24 -3.58 8.09
C SER A 5 -3.67 -4.51 7.00
N ARG A 6 -3.66 -5.81 7.28
CA ARG A 6 -3.22 -6.87 6.36
C ARG A 6 -1.83 -6.58 5.78
N TRP A 7 -1.77 -6.23 4.49
CA TRP A 7 -0.54 -6.02 3.73
C TRP A 7 -0.16 -4.55 3.56
N GLY A 8 -0.80 -3.64 4.31
CA GLY A 8 -0.46 -2.20 4.29
C GLY A 8 1.01 -1.91 4.64
N ILE A 9 1.67 -2.79 5.39
CA ILE A 9 3.10 -2.70 5.72
C ILE A 9 4.01 -2.66 4.47
N LEU A 10 3.58 -3.27 3.35
CA LEU A 10 4.38 -3.34 2.13
C LEU A 10 4.65 -1.96 1.52
N VAL A 11 3.82 -0.96 1.81
CA VAL A 11 4.08 0.43 1.39
C VAL A 11 5.39 0.95 1.97
N PHE A 12 5.72 0.64 3.23
CA PHE A 12 7.02 1.03 3.81
C PHE A 12 8.19 0.34 3.12
N VAL A 13 8.02 -0.93 2.73
CA VAL A 13 9.03 -1.67 1.96
C VAL A 13 9.24 -1.01 0.60
N CYS A 14 8.17 -0.64 -0.11
CA CYS A 14 8.25 0.09 -1.37
C CYS A 14 8.92 1.47 -1.22
N ILE A 15 8.65 2.19 -0.12
CA ILE A 15 9.33 3.46 0.19
C ILE A 15 10.83 3.24 0.39
N GLY A 16 11.21 2.25 1.21
CA GLY A 16 12.62 1.92 1.44
C GLY A 16 13.35 1.52 0.16
N LEU A 17 12.72 0.69 -0.68
CA LEU A 17 13.26 0.31 -1.99
C LEU A 17 13.34 1.51 -2.94
N GLY A 18 12.34 2.39 -2.95
CA GLY A 18 12.36 3.59 -3.77
C GLY A 18 13.47 4.55 -3.37
N ILE A 19 13.59 4.87 -2.08
CA ILE A 19 14.69 5.72 -1.58
C ILE A 19 16.04 5.06 -1.88
N GLY A 20 16.17 3.75 -1.66
CA GLY A 20 17.38 2.99 -1.98
C GLY A 20 17.75 3.04 -3.47
N THR A 21 16.77 2.95 -4.37
CA THR A 21 17.01 3.09 -5.81
C THR A 21 17.37 4.52 -6.22
N GLY A 22 16.75 5.53 -5.60
CA GLY A 22 17.14 6.93 -5.78
C GLY A 22 18.59 7.19 -5.36
N ALA A 23 18.98 6.71 -4.18
CA ALA A 23 20.35 6.82 -3.68
C ALA A 23 21.35 6.03 -4.54
N LEU A 24 20.96 4.87 -5.04
CA LEU A 24 21.80 4.09 -5.98
C LEU A 24 22.02 4.85 -7.30
N LEU A 25 20.97 5.49 -7.84
CA LEU A 25 21.08 6.32 -9.04
C LEU A 25 22.00 7.52 -8.82
N ASP A 26 21.88 8.19 -7.68
CA ASP A 26 22.77 9.29 -7.29
C ASP A 26 24.24 8.83 -7.27
N ALA A 27 24.51 7.71 -6.60
CA ALA A 27 25.85 7.14 -6.51
C ALA A 27 26.45 6.74 -7.87
N LEU A 28 25.61 6.30 -8.82
CA LEU A 28 26.05 5.91 -10.17
C LEU A 28 26.28 7.11 -11.09
N VAL A 29 25.48 8.18 -10.97
CA VAL A 29 25.51 9.32 -11.90
C VAL A 29 26.40 10.45 -11.41
N PHE A 30 26.45 10.71 -10.09
CA PHE A 30 27.09 11.89 -9.51
C PHE A 30 28.12 11.53 -8.42
N ARG A 31 28.98 10.55 -8.73
CA ARG A 31 30.04 10.03 -7.84
C ARG A 31 30.91 11.10 -7.14
N ASP A 32 31.06 12.30 -7.73
CA ASP A 32 31.93 13.38 -7.24
C ASP A 32 31.20 14.69 -6.83
N ARG A 33 29.85 14.76 -6.84
CA ARG A 33 29.11 15.98 -6.43
C ARG A 33 28.17 15.71 -5.26
N ALA A 34 28.71 15.82 -4.04
CA ALA A 34 28.07 15.31 -2.83
C ALA A 34 26.86 16.11 -2.31
N ASP A 35 26.73 17.42 -2.57
CA ASP A 35 25.95 18.25 -1.64
C ASP A 35 24.64 18.85 -2.16
N THR A 36 24.36 18.81 -3.46
CA THR A 36 23.16 19.50 -4.01
C THR A 36 22.21 18.60 -4.80
N ALA A 37 22.66 17.42 -5.24
CA ALA A 37 21.85 16.50 -6.04
C ALA A 37 21.03 15.50 -5.20
N PHE A 38 21.49 15.19 -3.98
CA PHE A 38 20.89 14.16 -3.12
C PHE A 38 19.38 14.33 -2.92
N GLY A 39 18.91 15.56 -2.66
CA GLY A 39 17.49 15.86 -2.49
C GLY A 39 16.64 15.60 -3.75
N MET A 40 17.19 15.83 -4.94
CA MET A 40 16.51 15.54 -6.21
C MET A 40 16.35 14.03 -6.43
N PHE A 41 17.39 13.26 -6.09
CA PHE A 41 17.40 11.80 -6.19
C PHE A 41 16.53 11.11 -5.15
N VAL A 42 16.39 11.67 -3.95
CA VAL A 42 15.38 11.23 -2.99
C VAL A 42 13.97 11.39 -3.58
N GLY A 43 13.69 12.52 -4.24
CA GLY A 43 12.41 12.73 -4.94
C GLY A 43 12.16 11.72 -6.07
N ILE A 44 13.20 11.41 -6.89
CA ILE A 44 13.14 10.36 -7.91
C ILE A 44 12.88 8.99 -7.27
N GLY A 45 13.56 8.69 -6.16
CA GLY A 45 13.35 7.48 -5.39
C GLY A 45 11.92 7.33 -4.86
N LEU A 46 11.31 8.44 -4.42
CA LEU A 46 9.90 8.44 -4.02
C LEU A 46 8.94 8.23 -5.19
N MET A 47 9.25 8.74 -6.39
CA MET A 47 8.49 8.39 -7.59
C MET A 47 8.64 6.90 -7.95
N ALA A 48 9.84 6.34 -7.81
CA ALA A 48 10.06 4.91 -7.98
C ALA A 48 9.25 4.09 -6.96
N ALA A 49 9.21 4.53 -5.69
CA ALA A 49 8.36 3.94 -4.66
C ALA A 49 6.87 3.98 -5.04
N ALA A 50 6.40 5.07 -5.65
CA ALA A 50 5.03 5.19 -6.13
C ALA A 50 4.73 4.14 -7.21
N VAL A 51 5.64 3.96 -8.17
CA VAL A 51 5.53 2.94 -9.21
C VAL A 51 5.54 1.53 -8.61
N TYR A 52 6.46 1.23 -7.70
CA TYR A 52 6.51 -0.07 -7.01
C TYR A 52 5.22 -0.35 -6.24
N THR A 53 4.68 0.65 -5.54
CA THR A 53 3.43 0.53 -4.79
C THR A 53 2.24 0.30 -5.72
N TYR A 54 2.21 0.97 -6.89
CA TYR A 54 1.17 0.78 -7.89
C TYR A 54 1.21 -0.63 -8.49
N LEU A 55 2.40 -1.11 -8.86
CA LEU A 55 2.58 -2.46 -9.39
C LEU A 55 2.20 -3.52 -8.36
N LEU A 56 2.62 -3.33 -7.11
CA LEU A 56 2.25 -4.20 -6.01
C LEU A 56 0.73 -4.25 -5.79
N ASP A 57 0.06 -3.09 -5.77
CA ASP A 57 -1.39 -3.01 -5.62
C ASP A 57 -2.13 -3.72 -6.75
N ARG A 58 -1.70 -3.48 -7.99
CA ARG A 58 -2.32 -3.99 -9.20
C ARG A 58 -2.13 -5.49 -9.40
N PHE A 59 -0.93 -6.02 -9.16
CA PHE A 59 -0.57 -7.39 -9.50
C PHE A 59 -0.59 -8.36 -8.31
N VAL A 60 -0.34 -7.87 -7.10
CA VAL A 60 -0.19 -8.72 -5.91
C VAL A 60 -1.38 -8.53 -4.97
N LEU A 61 -1.67 -7.30 -4.55
CA LEU A 61 -2.69 -7.07 -3.52
C LEU A 61 -4.08 -7.37 -4.05
N THR A 62 -4.51 -6.69 -5.11
CA THR A 62 -5.86 -6.85 -5.67
C THR A 62 -6.16 -8.29 -6.13
N PRO A 63 -5.27 -8.99 -6.86
CA PRO A 63 -5.61 -10.30 -7.40
C PRO A 63 -5.38 -11.45 -6.43
N HIS A 64 -4.35 -11.38 -5.58
CA HIS A 64 -3.93 -12.52 -4.76
C HIS A 64 -4.34 -12.40 -3.30
N LEU A 65 -4.20 -11.21 -2.71
CA LEU A 65 -4.27 -11.03 -1.25
C LEU A 65 -5.62 -10.47 -0.78
N ASP A 66 -6.24 -9.61 -1.58
CA ASP A 66 -7.54 -8.99 -1.34
C ASP A 66 -8.64 -9.67 -2.18
N LYS A 67 -8.61 -11.01 -2.24
CA LYS A 67 -9.68 -11.79 -2.88
C LYS A 67 -11.00 -11.62 -2.10
N PRO A 68 -12.16 -11.55 -2.79
CA PRO A 68 -13.45 -11.50 -2.12
C PRO A 68 -13.67 -12.77 -1.30
N GLN A 69 -13.84 -12.62 0.01
CA GLN A 69 -14.11 -13.73 0.92
C GLN A 69 -15.59 -13.73 1.28
N GLN A 70 -16.17 -14.92 1.38
CA GLN A 70 -17.52 -15.09 1.90
C GLN A 70 -17.53 -14.76 3.39
N GLN A 71 -18.48 -13.93 3.80
CA GLN A 71 -18.65 -13.60 5.20
C GLN A 71 -19.46 -14.71 5.88
N PHE A 72 -18.97 -15.21 7.01
CA PHE A 72 -19.66 -16.20 7.83
C PHE A 72 -20.21 -15.52 9.08
N MET A 73 -21.43 -15.86 9.47
CA MET A 73 -22.05 -15.49 10.73
C MET A 73 -22.15 -16.73 11.60
N LEU A 74 -21.88 -16.57 12.90
CA LEU A 74 -22.05 -17.63 13.88
C LEU A 74 -23.52 -17.65 14.30
N GLU A 75 -24.25 -18.65 13.83
CA GLU A 75 -25.64 -18.86 14.21
C GLU A 75 -25.68 -19.81 15.43
N PRO A 76 -26.41 -19.46 16.51
CA PRO A 76 -26.57 -20.35 17.65
C PRO A 76 -27.33 -21.61 17.20
N LEU A 77 -26.81 -22.77 17.57
CA LEU A 77 -27.42 -24.05 17.24
C LEU A 77 -28.72 -24.22 18.06
N PRO A 78 -29.85 -24.62 17.43
CA PRO A 78 -31.10 -24.85 18.14
C PRO A 78 -31.00 -26.02 19.13
N GLN A 79 -30.08 -26.95 18.87
CA GLN A 79 -29.76 -28.04 19.78
C GLN A 79 -28.24 -28.19 19.84
N ARG A 80 -27.71 -28.25 21.07
CA ARG A 80 -26.26 -28.38 21.31
C ARG A 80 -25.79 -29.73 20.77
N VAL A 81 -24.91 -29.72 19.76
CA VAL A 81 -24.28 -30.93 19.22
C VAL A 81 -22.89 -31.04 19.84
N GLY A 82 -22.75 -31.93 20.83
CA GLY A 82 -21.52 -32.06 21.62
C GLY A 82 -21.23 -30.79 22.43
N ASN A 83 -20.06 -30.20 22.24
CA ASN A 83 -19.64 -28.99 22.96
C ASN A 83 -19.78 -27.69 22.13
N GLN A 84 -20.28 -27.78 20.90
CA GLN A 84 -20.47 -26.62 20.01
C GLN A 84 -21.87 -26.04 20.18
N THR A 85 -21.93 -24.73 20.45
CA THR A 85 -23.17 -23.95 20.57
C THR A 85 -23.44 -23.07 19.36
N HIS A 86 -22.48 -22.92 18.44
CA HIS A 86 -22.58 -22.05 17.28
C HIS A 86 -22.10 -22.76 16.02
N ARG A 87 -22.72 -22.45 14.88
CA ARG A 87 -22.33 -22.93 13.55
C ARG A 87 -22.00 -21.75 12.64
N PRO A 88 -20.88 -21.79 11.90
CA PRO A 88 -20.61 -20.80 10.86
C PRO A 88 -21.54 -21.04 9.67
N VAL A 89 -22.41 -20.08 9.39
CA VAL A 89 -23.34 -20.07 8.25
C VAL A 89 -22.97 -18.89 7.34
N PRO A 90 -22.87 -19.07 6.02
CA PRO A 90 -22.59 -17.96 5.11
C PRO A 90 -23.69 -16.91 5.23
N VAL A 91 -23.30 -15.64 5.30
CA VAL A 91 -24.26 -14.52 5.32
C VAL A 91 -24.95 -14.47 3.96
N ILE A 92 -26.27 -14.63 3.95
CA ILE A 92 -27.09 -14.58 2.74
C ILE A 92 -27.87 -13.26 2.74
N HIS A 93 -27.92 -12.59 1.60
CA HIS A 93 -28.69 -11.37 1.46
C HIS A 93 -30.21 -11.67 1.44
N PRO A 94 -31.03 -11.03 2.30
CA PRO A 94 -32.42 -11.42 2.54
C PRO A 94 -33.35 -11.24 1.32
N GLN A 95 -33.00 -10.33 0.41
CA GLN A 95 -33.83 -10.04 -0.78
C GLN A 95 -33.44 -10.88 -2.01
N THR A 96 -32.19 -11.34 -2.08
CA THR A 96 -31.64 -11.97 -3.30
C THR A 96 -31.22 -13.41 -3.09
N GLY A 97 -31.15 -13.90 -1.86
CA GLY A 97 -30.76 -15.27 -1.54
C GLY A 97 -29.30 -15.60 -1.90
N ARG A 98 -28.49 -14.61 -2.26
CA ARG A 98 -27.09 -14.80 -2.67
C ARG A 98 -26.14 -14.60 -1.47
N PRO A 99 -25.02 -15.35 -1.39
CA PRO A 99 -24.01 -15.15 -0.36
C PRO A 99 -23.36 -13.77 -0.49
N VAL A 100 -23.15 -13.11 0.64
CA VAL A 100 -22.49 -11.81 0.73
C VAL A 100 -20.98 -12.02 0.69
N TYR A 101 -20.36 -11.45 -0.35
CA TYR A 101 -18.92 -11.40 -0.48
C TYR A 101 -18.42 -10.04 -0.02
N VAL A 102 -17.48 -10.02 0.92
CA VAL A 102 -16.78 -8.81 1.33
C VAL A 102 -15.36 -8.89 0.79
N GLN A 103 -14.94 -7.82 0.10
CA GLN A 103 -13.55 -7.69 -0.32
C GLN A 103 -12.78 -6.96 0.78
N PRO A 104 -11.97 -7.67 1.58
CA PRO A 104 -11.08 -7.01 2.54
C PRO A 104 -10.10 -6.11 1.78
N ARG A 105 -9.90 -4.87 2.26
CA ARG A 105 -8.94 -3.92 1.68
C ARG A 105 -7.72 -3.76 2.59
N SER A 106 -6.54 -3.93 2.02
CA SER A 106 -5.28 -3.60 2.69
C SER A 106 -5.15 -2.08 2.84
N SER A 107 -4.76 -1.60 4.03
CA SER A 107 -4.65 -0.16 4.31
C SER A 107 -3.43 0.16 5.17
N LEU A 108 -2.87 1.35 4.96
CA LEU A 108 -1.83 1.95 5.78
C LEU A 108 -2.34 3.31 6.26
N PHE A 109 -2.25 3.58 7.56
CA PHE A 109 -2.84 4.76 8.23
C PHE A 109 -4.32 4.96 7.90
N PHE A 110 -5.09 3.87 7.85
CA PHE A 110 -6.51 3.87 7.44
C PHE A 110 -6.76 4.28 5.97
N VAL A 111 -5.69 4.56 5.20
CA VAL A 111 -5.74 4.87 3.77
C VAL A 111 -5.50 3.60 2.97
N PRO A 112 -6.43 3.18 2.09
CA PRO A 112 -6.24 2.02 1.21
C PRO A 112 -4.97 2.11 0.38
N VAL A 113 -4.24 1.00 0.22
CA VAL A 113 -2.94 0.95 -0.47
C VAL A 113 -2.99 1.55 -1.88
N ARG A 114 -4.08 1.34 -2.62
CA ARG A 114 -4.33 1.96 -3.95
C ARG A 114 -4.14 3.48 -4.04
N TYR A 115 -4.25 4.22 -2.93
CA TYR A 115 -4.09 5.67 -2.92
C TYR A 115 -2.66 6.13 -2.64
N TRP A 116 -1.84 5.28 -2.02
CA TRP A 116 -0.46 5.59 -1.68
C TRP A 116 0.44 5.91 -2.89
N PRO A 117 0.27 5.32 -4.08
CA PRO A 117 1.01 5.73 -5.27
C PRO A 117 0.85 7.22 -5.59
N TYR A 118 -0.35 7.79 -5.44
CA TYR A 118 -0.58 9.21 -5.71
C TYR A 118 0.06 10.10 -4.64
N VAL A 119 0.00 9.68 -3.37
CA VAL A 119 0.64 10.39 -2.26
C VAL A 119 2.15 10.40 -2.43
N LEU A 120 2.76 9.23 -2.66
CA LEU A 120 4.20 9.08 -2.86
C LEU A 120 4.68 9.79 -4.13
N GLY A 121 3.93 9.67 -5.22
CA GLY A 121 4.24 10.35 -6.48
C GLY A 121 4.16 11.87 -6.34
N GLY A 122 3.11 12.39 -5.67
CA GLY A 122 2.95 13.82 -5.42
C GLY A 122 4.07 14.39 -4.55
N ILE A 123 4.42 13.70 -3.45
CA ILE A 123 5.55 14.11 -2.59
C ILE A 123 6.86 14.01 -3.36
N GLY A 124 7.08 12.96 -4.14
CA GLY A 124 8.27 12.80 -4.97
C GLY A 124 8.45 13.93 -5.97
N VAL A 125 7.38 14.31 -6.70
CA VAL A 125 7.39 15.45 -7.63
C VAL A 125 7.71 16.75 -6.88
N LEU A 126 7.04 17.00 -5.77
CA LEU A 126 7.27 18.20 -4.97
C LEU A 126 8.74 18.30 -4.53
N VAL A 127 9.28 17.23 -3.95
CA VAL A 127 10.67 17.17 -3.46
C VAL A 127 11.64 17.39 -4.62
N THR A 128 11.45 16.72 -5.76
CA THR A 128 12.30 16.89 -6.93
C THR A 128 12.26 18.33 -7.46
N VAL A 129 11.07 18.94 -7.58
CA VAL A 129 10.91 20.31 -8.11
C VAL A 129 11.51 21.35 -7.17
N VAL A 130 11.25 21.25 -5.85
CA VAL A 130 11.80 22.19 -4.86
C VAL A 130 13.33 22.16 -4.87
N ASN A 131 13.93 20.96 -4.93
CA ASN A 131 15.39 20.83 -4.99
C ASN A 131 15.95 21.31 -6.33
N ALA A 132 15.26 21.06 -7.45
CA ALA A 132 15.68 21.57 -8.76
C ALA A 132 15.66 23.11 -8.82
N ILE A 133 14.61 23.74 -8.29
CA ILE A 133 14.54 25.22 -8.19
C ILE A 133 15.64 25.75 -7.27
N GLY A 134 15.86 25.10 -6.13
CA GLY A 134 16.93 25.47 -5.21
C GLY A 134 18.32 25.37 -5.81
N LEU A 135 18.56 24.37 -6.68
CA LEU A 135 19.81 24.23 -7.43
C LEU A 135 19.98 25.38 -8.43
N ILE A 136 18.94 25.72 -9.20
CA ILE A 136 18.98 26.84 -10.16
C ILE A 136 19.19 28.19 -9.46
N ALA A 137 18.58 28.39 -8.29
CA ALA A 137 18.71 29.65 -7.56
C ALA A 137 20.07 29.85 -6.86
N ARG A 138 20.85 28.77 -6.69
CA ARG A 138 22.17 28.79 -6.02
C ARG A 138 23.36 28.68 -6.98
N GLY A 139 23.15 28.19 -8.20
CA GLY A 139 24.15 28.09 -9.25
C GLY A 139 24.23 29.36 -10.08
#